data_AF-A0A2E7AAR4-F1
#
_entry.id   AF-A0A2E7AAR4-F1
#
_cell.length_a   1.000
_cell.length_b   1.000
_cell.length_c   1.000
_cell.angle_alpha   90.00
_cell.angle_beta   90.00
_cell.angle_gamma   90.00
#
_symmetry.space_group_name_H-M   'P 1'
#
loop_
_entity.id
_entity.type
_entity.pdbx_description
1 polymer ?
#
loop_
_entity_poly.entity_id
_entity_poly.type
_entity_poly.pdbx_seq_one_letter_code
_entity_poly.pdbx_strand_id
1 'polypeptide(L)'
;MTQTIAILGGNLRALSTVHTILDSQPDAEVHIVEETAEIGLSAEAPGIISLWPIVPAHWLSELGTQEPNSLSGAIRRSWLVKAMATSLASRGCTFHLRTRVEDISQENEVTFVGAGILGSGKTSFGIVLDMRTPTHPGKEWQGGVCIQCHAPSFGIKGERPDGTTEVWWRGQEPDHGKWVHRMRWVGDDPTSSLMADINAGIDAGKNLIDTIIQP
;
A
#
# COMPACT_ATOMS: atom_id res chain seq x y z
N MET A 1 -7.18 26.00 13.34
CA MET A 1 -7.87 24.73 13.65
C MET A 1 -7.05 23.64 13.01
N THR A 2 -6.59 22.65 13.76
CA THR A 2 -5.98 21.45 13.19
C THR A 2 -7.05 20.72 12.38
N GLN A 3 -6.83 20.57 11.08
CA GLN A 3 -7.80 19.94 10.18
C GLN A 3 -7.64 18.43 10.29
N THR A 4 -8.70 17.72 10.70
CA THR A 4 -8.69 16.26 10.80
C THR A 4 -8.89 15.65 9.42
N ILE A 5 -8.02 14.71 9.04
CA ILE A 5 -8.00 14.10 7.70
C ILE A 5 -8.24 12.61 7.86
N ALA A 6 -9.28 12.08 7.21
CA ALA A 6 -9.49 10.64 7.08
C ALA A 6 -9.09 10.16 5.69
N ILE A 7 -8.24 9.14 5.65
CA ILE A 7 -7.87 8.40 4.46
C ILE A 7 -8.51 7.01 4.54
N LEU A 8 -9.33 6.66 3.56
CA LEU A 8 -9.96 5.33 3.52
C LEU A 8 -9.12 4.39 2.66
N GLY A 9 -8.72 3.26 3.24
CA GLY A 9 -7.86 2.25 2.64
C GLY A 9 -6.42 2.31 3.16
N GLY A 10 -5.84 1.14 3.41
CA GLY A 10 -4.48 0.91 3.92
C GLY A 10 -3.50 0.44 2.83
N ASN A 11 -3.69 0.89 1.60
CA ASN A 11 -2.84 0.51 0.46
C ASN A 11 -1.64 1.46 0.29
N LEU A 12 -0.70 1.08 -0.58
CA LEU A 12 0.56 1.80 -0.78
C LEU A 12 0.36 3.26 -1.20
N ARG A 13 -0.68 3.55 -1.98
CA ARG A 13 -1.07 4.91 -2.38
C ARG A 13 -1.49 5.72 -1.15
N ALA A 14 -2.40 5.19 -0.34
CA ALA A 14 -2.85 5.84 0.89
C ALA A 14 -1.70 6.12 1.88
N LEU A 15 -0.83 5.14 2.12
CA LEU A 15 0.32 5.32 3.03
C LEU A 15 1.28 6.39 2.51
N SER A 16 1.56 6.41 1.20
CA SER A 16 2.42 7.42 0.58
C SER A 16 1.80 8.82 0.65
N THR A 17 0.47 8.94 0.50
CA THR A 17 -0.27 10.19 0.72
C THR A 17 -0.06 10.71 2.13
N VAL A 18 -0.26 9.87 3.16
CA VAL A 18 -0.14 10.31 4.56
C VAL A 18 1.29 10.68 4.91
N HIS A 19 2.28 9.90 4.47
CA HIS A 19 3.68 10.28 4.68
C HIS A 19 4.01 11.63 4.07
N THR A 20 3.52 11.90 2.85
CA THR A 20 3.70 13.18 2.17
C THR A 20 3.05 14.33 2.94
N ILE A 21 1.83 14.13 3.46
CA ILE A 21 1.14 15.11 4.31
C ILE A 21 1.97 15.40 5.56
N LEU A 22 2.38 14.36 6.29
CA LEU A 22 3.12 14.51 7.55
C LEU A 22 4.56 15.00 7.36
N ASP A 23 5.15 14.88 6.17
CA ASP A 23 6.45 15.47 5.85
C ASP A 23 6.34 17.01 5.74
N SER A 24 5.20 17.52 5.26
CA SER A 24 4.92 18.96 5.14
C SER A 24 4.22 19.57 6.35
N GLN A 25 3.34 18.80 7.00
CA GLN A 25 2.53 19.20 8.14
C GLN A 25 2.61 18.13 9.25
N PRO A 26 3.70 18.11 10.04
CA PRO A 26 3.93 17.07 11.06
C PRO A 26 2.85 17.00 12.15
N ASP A 27 2.17 18.12 12.41
CA ASP A 27 1.12 18.23 13.42
C ASP A 27 -0.30 17.94 12.87
N ALA A 28 -0.42 17.52 11.60
CA ALA A 28 -1.71 17.18 11.02
C ALA A 28 -2.31 15.93 11.69
N GLU A 29 -3.58 15.99 12.07
CA GLU A 29 -4.30 14.87 12.65
C GLU A 29 -4.85 13.98 11.52
N VAL A 30 -4.16 12.86 11.26
CA VAL A 30 -4.49 11.97 10.15
C VAL A 30 -4.91 10.58 10.64
N HIS A 31 -6.03 10.11 10.11
CA HIS A 31 -6.59 8.80 10.37
C HIS A 31 -6.55 7.94 9.10
N ILE A 32 -6.16 6.68 9.23
CA ILE A 32 -6.35 5.67 8.19
C ILE A 32 -7.44 4.70 8.65
N VAL A 33 -8.44 4.49 7.80
CA VAL A 33 -9.52 3.52 8.06
C VAL A 33 -9.36 2.34 7.12
N GLU A 34 -9.25 1.13 7.67
CA GLU A 34 -9.00 -0.09 6.91
C GLU A 34 -9.91 -1.23 7.38
N GLU A 35 -10.50 -1.95 6.43
CA GLU A 35 -11.43 -3.05 6.71
C GLU A 35 -10.70 -4.30 7.21
N THR A 36 -9.49 -4.55 6.71
CA THR A 36 -8.68 -5.68 7.13
C THR A 36 -8.21 -5.55 8.58
N ALA A 37 -7.85 -6.67 9.19
CA ALA A 37 -7.38 -6.71 10.58
C ALA A 37 -5.95 -6.19 10.75
N GLU A 38 -5.19 -6.05 9.66
CA GLU A 38 -3.81 -5.60 9.66
C GLU A 38 -3.48 -4.97 8.31
N ILE A 39 -2.73 -3.87 8.33
CA ILE A 39 -2.19 -3.27 7.10
C ILE A 39 -1.26 -4.27 6.40
N GLY A 40 -1.43 -4.46 5.09
CA GLY A 40 -0.67 -5.45 4.33
C GLY A 40 -1.16 -6.89 4.49
N LEU A 41 -2.28 -7.14 5.19
CA LEU A 41 -2.99 -8.43 5.16
C LEU A 41 -3.94 -8.50 3.95
N SER A 42 -3.37 -8.37 2.75
CA SER A 42 -4.09 -8.43 1.49
C SER A 42 -3.45 -9.43 0.54
N ALA A 43 -4.16 -9.75 -0.56
CA ALA A 43 -3.57 -10.52 -1.64
C ALA A 43 -2.31 -9.81 -2.15
N GLU A 44 -1.21 -10.55 -2.30
CA GLU A 44 0.04 -9.94 -2.72
C GLU A 44 -0.03 -9.44 -4.15
N ALA A 45 0.25 -8.14 -4.30
CA ALA A 45 0.40 -7.46 -5.58
C ALA A 45 1.90 -7.34 -5.91
N PRO A 46 2.26 -6.94 -7.14
CA PRO A 46 3.65 -6.93 -7.57
C PRO A 46 4.53 -6.08 -6.65
N GLY A 47 5.68 -6.68 -6.31
CA GLY A 47 6.75 -6.13 -5.50
C GLY A 47 8.05 -5.95 -6.28
N ILE A 48 7.99 -5.96 -7.62
CA ILE A 48 9.15 -5.82 -8.50
C ILE A 48 9.77 -4.43 -8.34
N ILE A 49 11.09 -4.40 -8.18
CA ILE A 49 11.88 -3.17 -8.06
C ILE A 49 13.07 -3.21 -9.02
N SER A 50 13.45 -2.04 -9.53
CA SER A 50 14.67 -1.85 -10.31
C SER A 50 15.82 -1.28 -9.49
N LEU A 51 15.51 -0.67 -8.34
CA LEU A 51 16.47 -0.08 -7.41
C LEU A 51 15.89 -0.05 -5.99
N TRP A 52 16.77 0.07 -5.00
CA TRP A 52 16.42 0.30 -3.60
C TRP A 52 17.33 1.41 -3.03
N PRO A 53 16.82 2.33 -2.19
CA PRO A 53 15.44 2.44 -1.68
C PRO A 53 14.47 3.07 -2.69
N ILE A 54 13.19 2.72 -2.59
CA ILE A 54 12.10 3.24 -3.46
C ILE A 54 11.27 4.37 -2.82
N VAL A 55 11.48 4.62 -1.53
CA VAL A 55 10.85 5.70 -0.73
C VAL A 55 11.91 6.30 0.20
N PRO A 56 11.70 7.52 0.75
CA PRO A 56 12.57 8.09 1.76
C PRO A 56 12.75 7.15 2.97
N ALA A 57 13.96 7.09 3.53
CA ALA A 57 14.28 6.14 4.60
C ALA A 57 13.38 6.31 5.84
N HIS A 58 12.99 7.54 6.19
CA HIS A 58 12.11 7.80 7.34
C HIS A 58 10.66 7.36 7.10
N TRP A 59 10.29 6.98 5.87
CA TRP A 59 8.98 6.37 5.59
C TRP A 59 8.95 4.89 5.95
N LEU A 60 10.09 4.27 6.25
CA LEU A 60 10.17 2.85 6.56
C LEU A 60 10.56 2.65 8.03
N SER A 61 9.88 1.71 8.67
CA SER A 61 10.44 0.99 9.81
C SER A 61 11.31 -0.17 9.33
N GLU A 62 11.99 -0.85 10.27
CA GLU A 62 12.91 -1.94 9.94
C GLU A 62 12.22 -3.08 9.17
N LEU A 63 12.82 -3.48 8.04
CA LEU A 63 12.40 -4.63 7.23
C LEU A 63 13.17 -5.91 7.56
N GLY A 64 14.20 -5.81 8.42
CA GLY A 64 15.04 -6.93 8.82
C GLY A 64 15.67 -7.65 7.62
N THR A 65 15.64 -8.98 7.63
CA THR A 65 16.23 -9.80 6.54
C THR A 65 15.46 -9.72 5.22
N GLN A 66 14.31 -9.03 5.17
CA GLN A 66 13.57 -8.78 3.94
C GLN A 66 13.95 -7.46 3.27
N GLU A 67 14.86 -6.68 3.88
CA GLU A 67 15.30 -5.42 3.30
C GLU A 67 16.07 -5.67 1.99
N PRO A 68 15.63 -5.07 0.87
CA PRO A 68 16.33 -5.20 -0.40
C PRO A 68 17.74 -4.62 -0.36
N ASN A 69 18.61 -5.20 -1.18
CA ASN A 69 19.95 -4.71 -1.46
C ASN A 69 20.12 -4.44 -2.96
N SER A 70 21.32 -4.05 -3.38
CA SER A 70 21.62 -3.73 -4.79
C SER A 70 21.46 -4.90 -5.78
N LEU A 71 21.35 -6.13 -5.29
CA LEU A 71 21.11 -7.33 -6.11
C LEU A 71 19.64 -7.78 -6.11
N SER A 72 18.80 -7.15 -5.29
CA SER A 72 17.39 -7.51 -5.16
C SER A 72 16.59 -6.95 -6.33
N GLY A 73 15.76 -7.80 -6.94
CA GLY A 73 14.82 -7.42 -7.99
C GLY A 73 13.37 -7.35 -7.51
N ALA A 74 13.10 -7.71 -6.25
CA ALA A 74 11.79 -7.61 -5.65
C ALA A 74 11.84 -7.40 -4.12
N ILE A 75 10.75 -6.85 -3.58
CA ILE A 75 10.40 -6.79 -2.17
C ILE A 75 9.02 -7.42 -1.97
N ARG A 76 8.74 -8.02 -0.82
CA ARG A 76 7.36 -8.42 -0.47
C ARG A 76 6.52 -7.15 -0.28
N ARG A 77 5.57 -6.88 -1.18
CA ARG A 77 4.76 -5.64 -1.13
C ARG A 77 3.99 -5.55 0.20
N SER A 78 3.44 -6.64 0.72
CA SER A 78 2.81 -6.66 2.05
C SER A 78 3.76 -6.18 3.16
N TRP A 79 5.04 -6.55 3.10
CA TRP A 79 6.04 -6.12 4.09
C TRP A 79 6.41 -4.65 3.94
N LEU A 80 6.57 -4.17 2.70
CA LEU A 80 6.75 -2.73 2.43
C LEU A 80 5.61 -1.91 3.05
N VAL A 81 4.37 -2.33 2.79
CA VAL A 81 3.15 -1.68 3.27
C VAL A 81 3.09 -1.71 4.81
N LYS A 82 3.45 -2.82 5.46
CA LYS A 82 3.57 -2.90 6.93
C LYS A 82 4.65 -1.98 7.47
N ALA A 83 5.81 -1.92 6.83
CA ALA A 83 6.92 -1.09 7.28
C ALA A 83 6.56 0.41 7.22
N MET A 84 5.86 0.82 6.15
CA MET A 84 5.34 2.18 6.00
C MET A 84 4.27 2.51 7.03
N ALA A 85 3.28 1.64 7.22
CA ALA A 85 2.23 1.85 8.21
C ALA A 85 2.78 1.96 9.64
N THR A 86 3.78 1.15 9.97
CA THR A 86 4.46 1.21 11.28
C THR A 86 5.20 2.53 11.47
N SER A 87 5.88 3.03 10.44
CA SER A 87 6.49 4.36 10.48
C SER A 87 5.43 5.45 10.69
N LEU A 88 4.29 5.40 9.97
CA LEU A 88 3.19 6.34 10.16
C LEU A 88 2.60 6.32 11.57
N ALA A 89 2.42 5.14 12.16
CA ALA A 89 1.92 5.02 13.53
C ALA A 89 2.88 5.70 14.52
N SER A 90 4.19 5.57 14.32
CA SER A 90 5.20 6.26 15.14
C SER A 90 5.20 7.78 14.97
N ARG A 91 4.66 8.27 13.84
CA ARG A 91 4.51 9.69 13.49
C ARG A 91 3.15 10.26 13.88
N GLY A 92 2.34 9.55 14.66
CA GLY A 92 1.06 10.04 15.17
C GLY A 92 -0.17 9.74 14.30
N CYS A 93 -0.02 8.98 13.21
CA CYS A 93 -1.18 8.55 12.43
C CYS A 93 -2.02 7.52 13.20
N THR A 94 -3.33 7.73 13.26
CA THR A 94 -4.26 6.83 13.94
C THR A 94 -4.84 5.82 12.95
N PHE A 95 -4.71 4.53 13.24
CA PHE A 95 -5.26 3.46 12.41
C PHE A 95 -6.56 2.90 13.00
N HIS A 96 -7.63 2.92 12.22
CA HIS A 96 -8.90 2.26 12.51
C HIS A 96 -8.99 0.98 11.69
N LEU A 97 -8.45 -0.12 12.23
CA LEU A 97 -8.48 -1.45 11.60
C LEU A 97 -9.82 -2.15 11.85
N ARG A 98 -10.12 -3.21 11.09
CA ARG A 98 -11.40 -3.94 11.17
C ARG A 98 -12.61 -3.02 11.10
N THR A 99 -12.50 -1.94 10.34
CA THR A 99 -13.51 -0.89 10.24
C THR A 99 -13.84 -0.65 8.79
N ARG A 100 -15.06 -1.02 8.40
CA ARG A 100 -15.59 -0.79 7.05
C ARG A 100 -16.39 0.50 7.04
N VAL A 101 -16.09 1.36 6.08
CA VAL A 101 -16.90 2.55 5.79
C VAL A 101 -18.00 2.17 4.81
N GLU A 102 -19.24 2.40 5.21
CA GLU A 102 -20.44 2.10 4.42
C GLU A 102 -20.84 3.30 3.55
N ASP A 103 -20.71 4.52 4.08
CA ASP A 103 -21.14 5.74 3.39
C ASP A 103 -20.31 6.97 3.81
N ILE A 104 -20.22 7.94 2.90
CA ILE A 104 -19.55 9.24 3.11
C ILE A 104 -20.53 10.34 2.71
N SER A 105 -20.94 11.18 3.66
CA SER A 105 -21.85 12.29 3.38
C SER A 105 -21.15 13.45 2.65
N GLN A 106 -21.93 14.37 2.09
CA GLN A 106 -21.41 15.60 1.49
C GLN A 106 -20.69 16.52 2.50
N GLU A 107 -20.93 16.33 3.79
CA GLU A 107 -20.33 17.11 4.89
C GLU A 107 -19.16 16.35 5.54
N ASN A 108 -18.56 15.39 4.83
CA ASN A 108 -17.43 14.57 5.31
C ASN A 108 -17.76 13.76 6.59
N GLU A 109 -19.03 13.40 6.78
CA GLU A 109 -19.44 12.44 7.80
C GLU A 109 -19.26 11.01 7.26
N VAL A 110 -18.47 10.21 7.96
CA VAL A 110 -18.16 8.82 7.64
C VAL A 110 -19.05 7.91 8.48
N THR A 111 -19.89 7.12 7.83
CA THR A 111 -20.67 6.05 8.47
C THR A 111 -19.88 4.75 8.40
N PHE A 112 -19.66 4.11 9.54
CA PHE A 112 -18.82 2.92 9.63
C PHE A 112 -19.45 1.79 10.44
N VAL A 113 -18.99 0.56 10.16
CA VAL A 113 -19.24 -0.66 10.92
C VAL A 113 -17.88 -1.30 11.22
N GLY A 114 -17.63 -1.67 12.47
CA GLY A 114 -16.34 -2.22 12.86
C GLY A 114 -16.37 -3.09 14.11
N ALA A 115 -15.21 -3.65 14.43
CA ALA A 115 -15.06 -4.56 15.58
C ALA A 115 -14.84 -3.84 16.93
N GLY A 116 -14.96 -2.51 16.98
CA GLY A 116 -14.83 -1.71 18.19
C GLY A 116 -16.07 -1.79 19.10
N ILE A 117 -16.00 -1.20 20.29
CA ILE A 117 -17.05 -1.25 21.33
C ILE A 117 -18.43 -0.80 20.81
N LEU A 118 -18.45 0.23 19.96
CA LEU A 118 -19.70 0.75 19.40
C LEU A 118 -20.29 -0.13 18.29
N GLY A 119 -19.48 -1.00 17.67
CA GLY A 119 -19.89 -1.88 16.55
C GLY A 119 -20.20 -1.16 15.24
N SER A 120 -20.77 0.04 15.31
CA SER A 120 -21.04 0.94 14.20
C SER A 120 -21.22 2.37 14.70
N GLY A 121 -21.17 3.35 13.81
CA GLY A 121 -21.36 4.74 14.17
C GLY A 121 -21.13 5.70 13.02
N LYS A 122 -21.09 6.98 13.38
CA LYS A 122 -20.78 8.08 12.48
C LYS A 122 -19.73 8.98 13.10
N THR A 123 -18.84 9.52 12.28
CA THR A 123 -17.82 10.47 12.72
C THR A 123 -17.51 11.47 11.60
N SER A 124 -17.25 12.71 11.95
CA SER A 124 -17.00 13.79 10.98
C SER A 124 -15.52 14.13 10.93
N PHE A 125 -14.99 14.28 9.72
CA PHE A 125 -13.63 14.75 9.48
C PHE A 125 -13.66 16.08 8.75
N GLY A 126 -12.60 16.88 8.89
CA GLY A 126 -12.42 18.07 8.07
C GLY A 126 -12.30 17.72 6.59
N ILE A 127 -11.57 16.65 6.28
CA ILE A 127 -11.32 16.15 4.91
C ILE A 127 -11.43 14.63 4.91
N VAL A 128 -12.08 14.05 3.90
CA VAL A 128 -12.12 12.61 3.66
C VAL A 128 -11.59 12.33 2.26
N LEU A 129 -10.57 11.47 2.15
CA LEU A 129 -10.09 10.93 0.87
C LEU A 129 -10.38 9.43 0.81
N ASP A 130 -11.25 9.03 -0.11
CA ASP A 130 -11.49 7.61 -0.38
C ASP A 130 -10.46 7.07 -1.37
N MET A 131 -9.55 6.24 -0.86
CA MET A 131 -8.46 5.64 -1.64
C MET A 131 -8.59 4.12 -1.73
N ARG A 132 -9.76 3.55 -1.38
CA ARG A 132 -9.99 2.09 -1.39
C ARG A 132 -9.98 1.52 -2.80
N THR A 133 -10.44 2.29 -3.78
CA THR A 133 -10.50 1.86 -5.18
C THR A 133 -9.13 1.99 -5.85
N PRO A 134 -8.64 0.94 -6.53
CA PRO A 134 -7.44 1.03 -7.35
C PRO A 134 -7.59 2.11 -8.43
N THR A 135 -6.50 2.84 -8.71
CA THR A 135 -6.48 3.92 -9.69
C THR A 135 -6.49 3.45 -11.14
N HIS A 136 -6.20 2.17 -11.40
CA HIS A 136 -5.92 1.69 -12.75
C HIS A 136 -6.79 0.47 -13.09
N PRO A 137 -7.71 0.58 -14.07
CA PRO A 137 -8.19 -0.61 -14.76
C PRO A 137 -6.99 -1.22 -15.49
N GLY A 138 -6.89 -2.55 -15.51
CA GLY A 138 -5.69 -3.19 -16.03
C GLY A 138 -5.92 -4.60 -16.53
N LYS A 139 -4.83 -5.22 -16.95
CA LYS A 139 -4.82 -6.62 -17.37
C LYS A 139 -4.82 -7.50 -16.13
N GLU A 140 -5.50 -8.64 -16.21
CA GLU A 140 -5.33 -9.68 -15.19
C GLU A 140 -3.99 -10.38 -15.37
N TRP A 141 -3.26 -10.51 -14.27
CA TRP A 141 -1.99 -11.22 -14.15
C TRP A 141 -2.15 -12.37 -13.18
N GLN A 142 -1.53 -13.51 -13.53
CA GLN A 142 -1.26 -14.57 -12.57
C GLN A 142 0.15 -14.39 -12.02
N GLY A 143 0.32 -14.68 -10.75
CA GLY A 143 1.58 -14.56 -10.05
C GLY A 143 1.92 -15.79 -9.22
N GLY A 144 3.19 -15.94 -8.94
CA GLY A 144 3.71 -17.04 -8.12
C GLY A 144 4.99 -16.65 -7.41
N VAL A 145 5.19 -17.25 -6.24
CA VAL A 145 6.47 -17.18 -5.52
C VAL A 145 7.06 -18.58 -5.49
N CYS A 146 8.35 -18.69 -5.79
CA CYS A 146 9.11 -19.94 -5.74
C CYS A 146 10.49 -19.68 -5.14
N ILE A 147 11.25 -20.73 -4.85
CA ILE A 147 12.68 -20.56 -4.52
C ILE A 147 13.47 -20.26 -5.80
N GLN A 148 14.56 -19.48 -5.69
CA GLN A 148 15.31 -18.99 -6.86
C GLN A 148 15.71 -20.08 -7.86
N CYS A 149 16.18 -21.25 -7.40
CA CYS A 149 16.58 -22.34 -8.30
C CYS A 149 15.43 -23.02 -9.04
N HIS A 150 14.18 -22.74 -8.66
CA HIS A 150 12.96 -23.21 -9.32
C HIS A 150 12.25 -22.11 -10.11
N ALA A 151 12.86 -20.92 -10.25
CA ALA A 151 12.30 -19.84 -11.04
C ALA A 151 12.25 -20.23 -12.52
N PRO A 152 11.11 -20.01 -13.21
CA PRO A 152 10.97 -20.35 -14.62
C PRO A 152 11.84 -19.45 -15.52
N SER A 153 12.02 -19.91 -16.76
CA SER A 153 12.81 -19.22 -17.79
C SER A 153 12.14 -17.96 -18.33
N PHE A 154 10.81 -17.87 -18.26
CA PHE A 154 10.02 -16.73 -18.75
C PHE A 154 9.09 -16.14 -17.68
N GLY A 155 8.54 -14.97 -17.97
CA GLY A 155 7.74 -14.16 -17.04
C GLY A 155 8.51 -12.95 -16.51
N ILE A 156 7.78 -11.98 -15.97
CA ILE A 156 8.37 -10.84 -15.26
C ILE A 156 8.74 -11.33 -13.88
N LYS A 157 10.00 -11.19 -13.48
CA LYS A 157 10.50 -11.76 -12.22
C LYS A 157 11.41 -10.82 -11.46
N GLY A 158 11.44 -11.01 -10.15
CA GLY A 158 12.31 -10.30 -9.24
C GLY A 158 12.74 -11.19 -8.09
N GLU A 159 14.03 -11.20 -7.80
CA GLU A 159 14.61 -11.95 -6.70
C GLU A 159 14.51 -11.15 -5.41
N ARG A 160 14.05 -11.81 -4.34
CA ARG A 160 13.90 -11.23 -3.01
C ARG A 160 15.11 -11.61 -2.14
N PRO A 161 15.43 -10.79 -1.13
CA PRO A 161 16.55 -11.05 -0.21
C PRO A 161 16.48 -12.39 0.53
N ASP A 162 15.28 -12.95 0.68
CA ASP A 162 15.03 -14.20 1.40
C ASP A 162 15.25 -15.48 0.56
N GLY A 163 15.84 -15.35 -0.63
CA GLY A 163 16.11 -16.46 -1.54
C GLY A 163 14.90 -16.94 -2.33
N THR A 164 13.78 -16.20 -2.28
CA THR A 164 12.61 -16.46 -3.12
C THR A 164 12.57 -15.54 -4.35
N THR A 165 11.91 -16.01 -5.39
CA THR A 165 11.66 -15.26 -6.62
C THR A 165 10.16 -15.09 -6.80
N GLU A 166 9.76 -13.85 -6.99
CA GLU A 166 8.44 -13.45 -7.43
C GLU A 166 8.38 -13.48 -8.95
N VAL A 167 7.29 -14.01 -9.50
CA VAL A 167 7.10 -14.15 -10.95
C VAL A 167 5.66 -13.76 -11.31
N TRP A 168 5.49 -13.00 -12.38
CA TRP A 168 4.21 -12.59 -12.96
C TRP A 168 4.14 -12.94 -14.44
N TRP A 169 2.99 -13.42 -14.89
CA TRP A 169 2.75 -13.79 -16.28
C TRP A 169 1.28 -13.59 -16.67
N ARG A 170 1.05 -13.62 -17.98
CA ARG A 170 -0.27 -13.66 -18.61
C ARG A 170 -0.32 -14.81 -19.59
N GLY A 171 -1.50 -15.42 -19.75
CA GLY A 171 -1.68 -16.58 -20.64
C GLY A 171 -1.18 -17.87 -20.00
N GLN A 172 -0.40 -18.65 -20.76
CA GLN A 172 0.06 -19.97 -20.31
C GLN A 172 0.99 -19.86 -19.09
N GLU A 173 0.74 -20.74 -18.12
CA GLU A 173 1.57 -20.84 -16.93
C GLU A 173 2.99 -21.31 -17.28
N PRO A 174 4.04 -20.73 -16.65
CA PRO A 174 5.38 -21.22 -16.83
C PRO A 174 5.56 -22.67 -16.43
N ASP A 175 6.07 -23.47 -17.38
CA ASP A 175 6.42 -24.86 -17.13
C ASP A 175 7.43 -24.95 -15.99
N HIS A 176 7.27 -25.97 -15.13
CA HIS A 176 8.16 -26.29 -14.00
C HIS A 176 8.14 -25.35 -12.79
N GLY A 177 7.19 -24.41 -12.70
CA GLY A 177 7.01 -23.59 -11.51
C GLY A 177 6.67 -24.42 -10.26
N LYS A 178 7.61 -24.58 -9.34
CA LYS A 178 7.35 -25.13 -8.00
C LYS A 178 6.92 -24.00 -7.07
N TRP A 179 5.65 -23.67 -7.14
CA TRP A 179 5.07 -22.53 -6.45
C TRP A 179 4.89 -22.80 -4.95
N VAL A 180 5.48 -21.94 -4.14
CA VAL A 180 5.26 -21.86 -2.68
C VAL A 180 3.98 -21.07 -2.39
N HIS A 181 3.67 -20.09 -3.23
CA HIS A 181 2.49 -19.23 -3.09
C HIS A 181 1.98 -18.81 -4.47
N ARG A 182 0.66 -18.66 -4.62
CA ARG A 182 -0.01 -18.23 -5.85
C ARG A 182 -0.74 -16.93 -5.63
N MET A 183 -0.62 -16.02 -6.59
CA MET A 183 -1.11 -14.64 -6.51
C MET A 183 -1.91 -14.30 -7.76
N ARG A 184 -2.76 -13.27 -7.65
CA ARG A 184 -3.45 -12.64 -8.76
C ARG A 184 -3.42 -11.14 -8.57
N TRP A 185 -3.27 -10.42 -9.67
CA TRP A 185 -3.24 -8.98 -9.65
C TRP A 185 -3.84 -8.42 -10.93
N VAL A 186 -4.47 -7.25 -10.81
CA VAL A 186 -5.01 -6.51 -11.95
C VAL A 186 -4.27 -5.19 -12.06
N GLY A 187 -3.67 -4.94 -13.22
CA GLY A 187 -2.92 -3.72 -13.49
C GLY A 187 -2.17 -3.78 -14.82
N ASP A 188 -1.46 -2.70 -15.13
CA ASP A 188 -0.84 -2.55 -16.45
C ASP A 188 0.47 -3.34 -16.59
N ASP A 189 1.41 -3.09 -15.68
CA ASP A 189 2.75 -3.67 -15.70
C ASP A 189 3.23 -3.96 -14.26
N PRO A 190 3.56 -5.22 -13.92
CA PRO A 190 4.10 -5.59 -12.62
C PRO A 190 5.40 -4.85 -12.25
N THR A 191 6.21 -4.44 -13.23
CA THR A 191 7.49 -3.76 -13.00
C THR A 191 7.37 -2.32 -12.51
N SER A 192 6.24 -1.65 -12.82
CA SER A 192 5.99 -0.27 -12.42
C SER A 192 4.98 -0.14 -11.28
N SER A 193 4.33 -1.24 -10.90
CA SER A 193 3.21 -1.27 -9.95
C SER A 193 3.51 -0.54 -8.63
N LEU A 194 4.66 -0.79 -8.00
CA LEU A 194 5.03 -0.14 -6.74
C LEU A 194 5.19 1.37 -6.93
N MET A 195 6.01 1.79 -7.89
CA MET A 195 6.29 3.21 -8.13
C MET A 195 5.06 3.98 -8.59
N ALA A 196 4.17 3.35 -9.35
CA ALA A 196 2.91 3.96 -9.75
C ALA A 196 2.04 4.30 -8.54
N ASP A 197 1.84 3.36 -7.61
CA ASP A 197 1.05 3.60 -6.40
C ASP A 197 1.71 4.63 -5.47
N ILE A 198 3.04 4.55 -5.28
CA ILE A 198 3.80 5.49 -4.46
C ILE A 198 3.67 6.91 -5.01
N ASN A 199 3.94 7.10 -6.31
CA ASN A 199 3.87 8.40 -6.95
C ASN A 199 2.44 8.96 -6.94
N ALA A 200 1.43 8.12 -7.21
CA ALA A 200 0.02 8.53 -7.13
C ALA A 200 -0.38 8.96 -5.71
N GLY A 201 0.24 8.39 -4.68
CA GLY A 201 0.05 8.82 -3.29
C GLY A 201 0.77 10.13 -2.98
N ILE A 202 2.02 10.28 -3.43
CA ILE A 202 2.78 11.53 -3.31
C ILE A 202 2.02 12.70 -3.95
N ASP A 203 1.52 12.51 -5.18
CA ASP A 203 0.78 13.53 -5.90
C ASP A 203 -0.54 13.88 -5.19
N ALA A 204 -1.26 12.87 -4.68
CA ALA A 204 -2.46 13.11 -3.89
C ALA A 204 -2.17 13.90 -2.60
N GLY A 205 -1.09 13.58 -1.90
CA GLY A 205 -0.65 14.30 -0.71
C GLY A 205 -0.30 15.75 -1.00
N LYS A 206 0.49 16.00 -2.06
CA LYS A 206 0.85 17.36 -2.50
C LYS A 206 -0.38 18.19 -2.86
N ASN A 207 -1.28 17.64 -3.67
CA ASN A 207 -2.52 18.33 -4.06
C ASN A 207 -3.39 18.68 -2.85
N LEU A 208 -3.45 17.80 -1.85
CA LEU A 208 -4.17 18.08 -0.62
C LEU A 208 -3.51 19.21 0.18
N ILE A 209 -2.19 19.17 0.33
CA ILE A 209 -1.41 20.23 1.01
C ILE A 209 -1.66 21.58 0.34
N ASP A 210 -1.61 21.64 -0.99
CA ASP A 210 -1.85 22.87 -1.75
C ASP A 210 -3.28 23.41 -1.51
N THR A 211 -4.26 22.52 -1.40
CA THR A 211 -5.66 22.88 -1.12
C THR A 211 -5.86 23.35 0.32
N ILE A 212 -5.10 22.81 1.28
CA ILE A 212 -5.14 23.22 2.70
C ILE A 212 -4.44 24.58 2.89
N ILE A 213 -3.34 24.83 2.15
CA ILE A 213 -2.52 26.04 2.30
C ILE A 213 -3.11 27.25 1.55
N GLN A 214 -3.91 27.04 0.50
CA GLN A 214 -4.59 28.13 -0.20
C GLN A 214 -6.00 28.36 0.39
N PRO A 215 -6.23 29.45 1.17
CA PRO A 215 -7.54 29.78 1.72
C PRO A 215 -8.54 30.30 0.69
#